data_AF-A0A343L747-F1
#
_entry.id   AF-A0A343L747-F1
#
_cell.length_a   1.000
_cell.length_b   1.000
_cell.length_c   1.000
_cell.angle_alpha   90.00
_cell.angle_beta   90.00
_cell.angle_gamma   90.00
#
_symmetry.space_group_name_H-M   'P 1'
#
loop_
_entity.id
_entity.type
_entity.pdbx_description
1 polymer ?
#
loop_
_entity_poly.entity_id
_entity_poly.type
_entity_poly.pdbx_seq_one_letter_code
_entity_poly.pdbx_strand_id
1 'polypeptide(L)'
;TSAGQRVHLRCCGSETFQEISRKEFTPIADCQNENECVRNNIKGSLHMQTRACRFSPFQEVKIQEMADQVPVGHIPRSMTVHLNGSLTRTMNPGDIVHLGGIFLPIPYTGFQAVRAGLLTDTYVEVHHIHQLKKQYSEMEVTAEMRAAIERLHDDPTVYQKLAFSIAPEIYGHVDVKKALLLLLVGGVTKSMGDGMKIRGDLNICLMG
;
A
#
# COMPACT_ATOMS: atom_id res chain seq x y z
N THR A 1 6.47 16.98 2.70
CA THR A 1 6.56 16.93 4.18
C THR A 1 8.02 16.95 4.59
N SER A 2 8.54 18.10 4.98
CA SER A 2 9.94 18.24 5.44
C SER A 2 10.09 17.64 6.84
N ALA A 3 11.04 16.73 7.00
CA ALA A 3 11.52 16.33 8.31
C ALA A 3 12.41 17.46 8.84
N GLY A 4 12.16 17.91 10.06
CA GLY A 4 12.90 19.01 10.67
C GLY A 4 13.73 18.49 11.83
N GLN A 5 15.04 18.68 11.75
CA GLN A 5 15.94 18.39 12.85
C GLN A 5 16.07 19.62 13.75
N ARG A 6 15.81 19.44 15.04
CA ARG A 6 16.09 20.45 16.06
C ARG A 6 17.36 20.11 16.81
N VAL A 7 18.20 21.13 16.96
CA VAL A 7 19.49 21.02 17.62
C VAL A 7 19.55 22.04 18.74
N HIS A 8 20.01 21.61 19.92
CA HIS A 8 20.02 22.42 21.14
C HIS A 8 21.44 22.57 21.67
N LEU A 9 21.77 23.77 22.13
CA LEU A 9 23.03 24.10 22.77
C LEU A 9 22.83 24.31 24.28
N ARG A 10 23.57 23.59 25.13
CA ARG A 10 23.49 23.76 26.59
C ARG A 10 23.94 25.14 27.10
N CYS A 11 24.73 25.89 26.31
CA CYS A 11 25.28 27.18 26.75
C CYS A 11 24.39 28.40 26.43
N CYS A 12 23.70 28.44 25.28
CA CYS A 12 22.87 29.61 24.88
C CYS A 12 21.36 29.32 24.90
N GLY A 13 20.95 28.06 25.12
CA GLY A 13 19.53 27.68 25.19
C GLY A 13 18.74 27.81 23.89
N SER A 14 19.31 28.36 22.82
CA SER A 14 18.61 28.56 21.54
C SER A 14 18.43 27.26 20.77
N GLU A 15 17.22 27.04 20.25
CA GLU A 15 16.91 25.95 19.33
C GLU A 15 17.15 26.38 17.89
N THR A 16 17.96 25.62 17.14
CA THR A 16 18.15 25.81 15.69
C THR A 16 17.42 24.71 14.93
N PHE A 17 16.76 25.10 13.84
CA PHE A 17 15.97 24.22 12.98
C PHE A 17 16.69 24.05 11.64
N GLN A 18 16.98 22.81 11.28
CA GLN A 18 17.48 22.45 9.96
C GLN A 18 16.40 21.67 9.21
N GLU A 19 15.98 22.18 8.05
CA GLU A 19 15.11 21.42 7.16
C GLU A 19 15.90 20.35 6.40
N ILE A 20 15.45 19.11 6.49
CA ILE A 20 16.04 17.99 5.78
C ILE A 20 15.26 17.77 4.50
N SER A 21 15.86 18.15 3.37
CA SER A 21 15.28 17.98 2.02
C SER A 21 15.78 16.72 1.30
N ARG A 22 16.91 16.14 1.74
CA ARG A 22 17.57 15.00 1.09
C ARG A 22 17.79 13.87 2.10
N LYS A 23 17.90 12.63 1.58
CA LYS A 23 18.23 11.44 2.39
C LYS A 23 19.59 11.59 3.09
N GLU A 24 20.54 12.21 2.40
CA GLU A 24 21.85 12.57 2.95
C GLU A 24 21.82 14.04 3.39
N PHE A 25 22.12 14.28 4.66
CA PHE A 25 22.24 15.62 5.22
C PHE A 25 23.42 15.67 6.18
N THR A 26 24.08 16.83 6.24
CA THR A 26 25.12 17.11 7.22
C THR A 26 24.50 17.89 8.39
N PRO A 27 24.62 17.39 9.63
CA PRO A 27 24.06 18.08 10.79
C PRO A 27 24.85 19.38 11.03
N ILE A 28 24.14 20.42 11.45
CA ILE A 28 24.78 21.68 11.88
C ILE A 28 25.50 21.42 13.21
N ALA A 29 26.83 21.54 13.22
CA ALA A 29 27.67 21.31 14.40
C ALA A 29 27.85 22.57 15.27
N ASP A 30 27.87 23.75 14.63
CA ASP A 30 28.13 25.04 15.29
C ASP A 30 26.86 25.87 15.46
N CYS A 31 26.70 26.50 16.62
CA CYS A 31 25.55 27.37 16.90
C CYS A 31 25.57 28.65 16.05
N GLN A 32 24.48 28.90 15.32
CA GLN A 32 24.29 30.09 14.48
C GLN A 32 23.64 31.29 15.22
N ASN A 33 23.57 31.26 16.55
CA ASN A 33 22.90 32.32 17.31
C ASN A 33 23.72 33.62 17.31
N GLU A 34 23.24 34.64 16.59
CA GLU A 34 23.91 35.93 16.39
C GLU A 34 24.07 36.74 17.69
N ASN A 35 23.15 36.61 18.64
CA ASN A 35 23.07 37.50 19.80
C ASN A 35 24.05 37.12 20.92
N GLU A 36 24.41 35.84 21.05
CA GLU A 36 25.28 35.36 22.13
C GLU A 36 26.53 34.64 21.62
N CYS A 37 26.39 33.61 20.78
CA CYS A 37 27.51 32.74 20.41
C CYS A 37 28.43 33.39 19.37
N VAL A 38 27.85 34.02 18.34
CA VAL A 38 28.63 34.65 17.26
C VAL A 38 29.31 35.93 17.77
N ARG A 39 28.61 36.77 18.54
CA ARG A 39 29.20 37.99 19.13
C ARG A 39 30.30 37.70 20.15
N ASN A 40 30.17 36.65 20.96
CA ASN A 40 31.15 36.32 21.98
C ASN A 40 32.27 35.39 21.49
N ASN A 41 32.29 35.02 20.20
CA ASN A 41 33.24 34.03 19.63
C ASN A 41 33.28 32.70 20.40
N ILE A 42 32.16 32.28 20.99
CA ILE A 42 32.04 31.03 21.74
C ILE A 42 31.51 29.95 20.80
N LYS A 43 32.34 28.95 20.50
CA LYS A 43 31.93 27.76 19.76
C LYS A 43 31.41 26.70 20.73
N GLY A 44 30.09 26.52 20.76
CA GLY A 44 29.48 25.39 21.44
C GLY A 44 29.10 24.29 20.44
N SER A 45 29.21 23.03 20.86
CA SER A 45 28.74 21.88 20.08
C SER A 45 27.22 21.74 20.20
N LEU A 46 26.54 21.79 19.05
CA LEU A 46 25.12 21.53 18.95
C LEU A 46 24.82 20.04 19.11
N HIS A 47 23.85 19.70 19.98
CA HIS A 47 23.39 18.33 20.18
C HIS A 47 21.96 18.13 19.66
N MET A 48 21.75 17.09 18.86
CA MET A 48 20.43 16.75 18.32
C MET A 48 19.48 16.31 19.43
N GLN A 49 18.28 16.88 19.46
CA GLN A 49 17.22 16.44 20.35
C GLN A 49 16.10 15.75 19.57
N THR A 50 16.02 14.42 19.68
CA THR A 50 15.00 13.62 18.97
C THR A 50 13.57 14.03 19.31
N ARG A 51 13.27 14.35 20.58
CA ARG A 51 11.91 14.75 21.00
C ARG A 51 11.43 16.07 20.40
N ALA A 52 12.37 16.96 20.07
CA ALA A 52 12.07 18.26 19.49
C ALA A 52 12.03 18.20 17.94
N CYS A 53 12.52 17.10 17.35
CA CYS A 53 12.46 16.89 15.91
C CYS A 53 11.04 16.50 15.46
N ARG A 54 10.70 16.88 14.23
CA ARG A 54 9.46 16.45 13.57
C ARG A 54 9.77 15.30 12.62
N PHE A 55 9.23 14.13 12.92
CA PHE A 55 9.32 12.96 12.05
C PHE A 55 8.01 12.74 11.30
N SER A 56 8.12 12.31 10.04
CA SER A 56 6.99 11.82 9.24
C SER A 56 7.18 10.34 8.94
N PRO A 57 6.11 9.53 8.95
CA PRO A 57 6.21 8.13 8.58
C PRO A 57 6.59 8.02 7.10
N PHE A 58 7.47 7.06 6.83
CA PHE A 58 8.00 6.73 5.50
C PHE A 58 7.92 5.21 5.34
N GLN A 59 7.48 4.76 4.16
CA GLN A 59 7.44 3.35 3.82
C GLN A 59 7.89 3.16 2.38
N GLU A 60 8.81 2.22 2.17
CA GLU A 60 9.26 1.80 0.85
C GLU A 60 8.56 0.49 0.48
N VAL A 61 7.97 0.46 -0.72
CA VAL A 61 7.25 -0.71 -1.26
C VAL A 61 7.77 -1.01 -2.65
N LYS A 62 7.93 -2.29 -2.98
CA LYS A 62 8.22 -2.74 -4.34
C LYS A 62 6.95 -3.27 -4.98
N ILE A 63 6.59 -2.68 -6.11
CA ILE A 63 5.46 -3.14 -6.92
C ILE A 63 5.97 -3.97 -8.10
N GLN A 64 5.14 -4.88 -8.56
CA GLN A 64 5.36 -5.67 -9.76
C GLN A 64 4.19 -5.47 -10.73
N GLU A 65 4.49 -5.52 -12.02
CA GLU A 65 3.48 -5.53 -13.07
C GLU A 65 2.56 -6.76 -12.92
N MET A 66 1.30 -6.62 -13.33
CA MET A 66 0.36 -7.73 -13.35
C MET A 66 0.77 -8.73 -14.43
N ALA A 67 0.71 -10.02 -14.13
CA ALA A 67 1.12 -11.08 -15.07
C ALA A 67 0.39 -10.99 -16.43
N ASP A 68 -0.88 -10.57 -16.42
CA ASP A 68 -1.72 -10.40 -17.61
C ASP A 68 -1.21 -9.31 -18.56
N GLN A 69 -0.43 -8.35 -18.06
CA GLN A 69 0.13 -7.25 -18.84
C GLN A 69 1.53 -7.55 -19.39
N VAL A 70 2.15 -8.65 -18.95
CA VAL A 70 3.53 -8.99 -19.34
C VAL A 70 3.52 -9.76 -20.65
N PRO A 71 4.25 -9.31 -21.69
CA PRO A 71 4.31 -10.02 -22.96
C PRO A 71 5.00 -11.38 -22.81
N VAL A 72 4.61 -12.32 -23.68
CA VAL A 72 5.12 -13.69 -23.67
C VAL A 72 6.66 -13.69 -23.79
N GLY A 73 7.33 -14.38 -22.87
CA GLY A 73 8.79 -14.53 -22.86
C GLY A 73 9.55 -13.48 -22.04
N HIS A 74 8.87 -12.48 -21.46
CA HIS A 74 9.48 -11.50 -20.56
C HIS A 74 9.21 -11.81 -19.08
N ILE A 75 10.14 -11.39 -18.21
CA ILE A 75 9.99 -11.47 -16.76
C ILE A 75 9.34 -10.15 -16.27
N PRO A 76 8.34 -10.20 -15.38
CA PRO A 76 7.71 -9.00 -14.82
C PRO A 76 8.75 -8.08 -14.18
N ARG A 77 8.67 -6.78 -14.48
CA ARG A 77 9.58 -5.79 -13.89
C ARG A 77 9.03 -5.29 -12.57
N SER A 78 9.95 -4.97 -11.66
CA SER A 78 9.63 -4.37 -10.37
C SER A 78 10.08 -2.93 -10.31
N MET A 79 9.32 -2.09 -9.63
CA MET A 79 9.65 -0.68 -9.39
C MET A 79 9.51 -0.34 -7.91
N THR A 80 10.39 0.53 -7.43
CA THR A 80 10.36 1.02 -6.04
C THR A 80 9.41 2.21 -5.92
N VAL A 81 8.63 2.20 -4.85
CA VAL A 81 7.59 3.17 -4.56
C VAL A 81 7.78 3.69 -3.15
N HIS A 82 7.71 5.00 -2.97
CA HIS A 82 7.77 5.64 -1.67
C HIS A 82 6.39 6.16 -1.25
N LEU A 83 5.99 5.81 -0.03
CA LEU A 83 4.78 6.27 0.63
C LEU A 83 5.17 7.19 1.79
N ASN A 84 4.55 8.36 1.83
CA ASN A 84 4.80 9.38 2.84
C ASN A 84 3.52 9.69 3.63
N GLY A 85 3.67 9.95 4.94
CA GLY A 85 2.58 10.46 5.75
C GLY A 85 1.44 9.45 5.98
N SER A 86 0.20 9.88 5.77
CA SER A 86 -1.00 9.08 6.04
C SER A 86 -1.22 7.91 5.09
N LEU A 87 -0.52 7.88 3.94
CA LEU A 87 -0.58 6.77 2.98
C LEU A 87 0.23 5.55 3.45
N THR A 88 1.01 5.69 4.53
CA THR A 88 1.74 4.56 5.09
C THR A 88 0.76 3.56 5.71
N ARG A 89 1.07 2.26 5.58
CA ARG A 89 0.26 1.12 6.07
C ARG A 89 -1.11 0.94 5.43
N THR A 90 -1.44 1.66 4.36
CA THR A 90 -2.73 1.42 3.68
C THR A 90 -2.73 0.14 2.86
N MET A 91 -1.58 -0.30 2.35
CA MET A 91 -1.44 -1.47 1.48
C MET A 91 -0.77 -2.65 2.19
N ASN A 92 -1.19 -3.86 1.86
CA ASN A 92 -0.58 -5.11 2.30
C ASN A 92 0.13 -5.84 1.15
N PRO A 93 1.09 -6.71 1.46
CA PRO A 93 1.71 -7.57 0.45
C PRO A 93 0.67 -8.47 -0.23
N GLY A 94 0.64 -8.47 -1.56
CA GLY A 94 -0.29 -9.27 -2.36
C GLY A 94 -1.55 -8.53 -2.82
N ASP A 95 -1.75 -7.29 -2.37
CA ASP A 95 -2.88 -6.47 -2.81
C ASP A 95 -2.73 -6.03 -4.27
N ILE A 96 -3.84 -6.00 -4.98
CA ILE A 96 -3.92 -5.44 -6.34
C ILE A 96 -4.31 -3.97 -6.19
N VAL A 97 -3.37 -3.08 -6.51
CA VAL A 97 -3.51 -1.64 -6.28
C VAL A 97 -3.19 -0.81 -7.52
N HIS A 98 -3.90 0.30 -7.67
CA HIS A 98 -3.57 1.38 -8.57
C HIS A 98 -2.93 2.52 -7.79
N LEU A 99 -1.75 2.95 -8.23
CA LEU A 99 -0.96 3.98 -7.58
C LEU A 99 -0.88 5.19 -8.51
N GLY A 100 -1.27 6.36 -7.98
CA GLY A 100 -1.10 7.65 -8.63
C GLY A 100 0.01 8.44 -7.93
N GLY A 101 0.99 8.94 -8.68
CA GLY A 101 2.14 9.61 -8.12
C GLY A 101 3.02 10.28 -9.16
N ILE A 102 4.16 10.80 -8.69
CA ILE A 102 5.19 11.42 -9.52
C ILE A 102 6.39 10.49 -9.65
N PHE A 103 6.95 10.43 -10.86
CA PHE A 103 8.11 9.61 -11.17
C PHE A 103 9.39 10.44 -11.04
N LEU A 104 10.28 10.05 -10.13
CA LEU A 104 11.47 10.82 -9.77
C LEU A 104 12.75 9.96 -9.83
N PRO A 105 13.87 10.51 -10.34
CA PRO A 105 15.16 9.85 -10.25
C PRO A 105 15.79 10.04 -8.87
N ILE A 106 16.57 9.05 -8.43
CA ILE A 106 17.47 9.14 -7.28
C ILE A 106 18.88 9.39 -7.82
N PRO A 107 19.47 10.56 -7.56
CA PRO A 107 20.86 10.80 -7.92
C PRO A 107 21.76 9.94 -7.03
N TYR A 108 22.70 9.22 -7.63
CA TYR A 108 23.80 8.62 -6.87
C TYR A 108 24.77 9.69 -6.40
N THR A 109 25.30 9.56 -5.19
CA THR A 109 26.29 10.46 -4.60
C THR A 109 27.64 9.75 -4.44
N GLY A 110 28.73 10.54 -4.31
CA GLY A 110 30.07 10.03 -4.03
C GLY A 110 30.66 9.12 -5.12
N PHE A 111 31.39 8.09 -4.69
CA PHE A 111 32.13 7.18 -5.60
C PHE A 111 31.20 6.34 -6.49
N GLN A 112 29.96 6.12 -6.06
CA GLN A 112 28.94 5.44 -6.86
C GLN A 112 28.49 6.28 -8.05
N ALA A 113 28.46 7.61 -7.92
CA ALA A 113 28.12 8.52 -9.04
C ALA A 113 29.14 8.42 -10.19
N VAL A 114 30.44 8.32 -9.85
CA VAL A 114 31.52 8.20 -10.84
C VAL A 114 31.40 6.90 -11.64
N ARG A 115 30.94 5.81 -11.00
CA ARG A 115 30.77 4.49 -11.64
C ARG A 115 29.44 4.36 -12.39
N ALA A 116 28.37 4.97 -11.88
CA ALA A 116 27.03 4.88 -12.46
C ALA A 116 26.88 5.74 -13.72
N GLY A 117 27.70 6.79 -13.89
CA GLY A 117 27.63 7.66 -15.06
C GLY A 117 26.29 8.39 -15.12
N LEU A 118 25.52 8.15 -16.20
CA LEU A 118 24.17 8.71 -16.40
C LEU A 118 23.04 7.79 -15.91
N LEU A 119 23.36 6.58 -15.43
CA LEU A 119 22.35 5.67 -14.91
C LEU A 119 21.81 6.22 -13.59
N THR A 120 20.49 6.37 -13.50
CA THR A 120 19.81 6.79 -12.27
C THR A 120 18.76 5.76 -11.93
N ASP A 121 18.74 5.35 -10.66
CA ASP A 121 17.60 4.61 -10.13
C ASP A 121 16.39 5.54 -10.10
N THR A 122 15.21 4.97 -10.30
CA THR A 122 13.97 5.72 -10.31
C THR A 122 13.01 5.15 -9.28
N TYR A 123 12.19 6.03 -8.73
CA TYR A 123 11.13 5.66 -7.80
C TYR A 123 9.90 6.49 -8.09
N VAL A 124 8.76 5.95 -7.66
CA VAL A 124 7.48 6.68 -7.71
C VAL A 124 7.17 7.20 -6.31
N GLU A 125 6.97 8.51 -6.17
CA GLU A 125 6.39 9.10 -4.96
C GLU A 125 4.87 9.15 -5.10
N VAL A 126 4.20 8.36 -4.27
CA VAL A 126 2.75 8.16 -4.38
C VAL A 126 2.00 9.25 -3.63
N HIS A 127 0.98 9.76 -4.31
CA HIS A 127 0.05 10.75 -3.79
C HIS A 127 -1.34 10.14 -3.53
N HIS A 128 -1.71 9.11 -4.29
CA HIS A 128 -3.00 8.46 -4.19
C HIS A 128 -2.89 6.94 -4.38
N ILE A 129 -3.60 6.18 -3.55
CA ILE A 129 -3.64 4.72 -3.60
C ILE A 129 -5.10 4.30 -3.74
N HIS A 130 -5.41 3.58 -4.82
CA HIS A 130 -6.72 2.98 -5.03
C HIS A 130 -6.59 1.46 -5.02
N GLN A 131 -7.16 0.80 -4.01
CA GLN A 131 -7.12 -0.66 -3.89
C GLN A 131 -8.28 -1.27 -4.69
N LEU A 132 -7.97 -2.13 -5.66
CA LEU A 132 -8.98 -2.78 -6.49
C LEU A 132 -9.72 -3.88 -5.72
N LYS A 133 -8.98 -4.68 -4.96
CA LYS A 133 -9.53 -5.66 -4.04
C LYS A 133 -9.57 -5.05 -2.66
N LYS A 134 -10.60 -4.24 -2.39
CA LYS A 134 -10.98 -3.99 -0.99
C LYS A 134 -11.28 -5.36 -0.37
N GLN A 135 -10.83 -5.59 0.87
CA GLN A 135 -11.25 -6.77 1.62
C GLN A 135 -12.78 -6.86 1.53
N TYR A 136 -13.38 -8.05 1.37
CA TYR A 136 -14.83 -8.20 1.13
C TYR A 136 -15.72 -7.41 2.11
N SER A 137 -15.21 -7.11 3.30
CA SER A 137 -15.83 -6.28 4.33
C SER A 137 -16.01 -4.80 3.97
N GLU A 138 -15.25 -4.25 3.01
CA GLU A 138 -15.23 -2.82 2.66
C GLU A 138 -15.79 -2.54 1.25
N MET A 139 -16.37 -3.54 0.58
CA MET A 139 -17.01 -3.33 -0.72
C MET A 139 -18.28 -2.51 -0.52
N GLU A 140 -18.28 -1.26 -0.98
CA GLU A 140 -19.43 -0.38 -0.89
C GLU A 140 -20.51 -0.84 -1.87
N VAL A 141 -21.65 -1.28 -1.33
CA VAL A 141 -22.80 -1.68 -2.15
C VAL A 141 -23.45 -0.42 -2.72
N THR A 142 -23.21 -0.15 -4.01
CA THR A 142 -23.83 0.99 -4.70
C THR A 142 -25.35 0.81 -4.81
N ALA A 143 -26.08 1.92 -4.96
CA ALA A 143 -27.53 1.88 -5.12
C ALA A 143 -27.95 1.07 -6.36
N GLU A 144 -27.17 1.15 -7.44
CA GLU A 144 -27.38 0.37 -8.67
C GLU A 144 -27.20 -1.14 -8.43
N MET A 145 -26.17 -1.54 -7.67
CA MET A 145 -25.96 -2.94 -7.30
C MET A 145 -27.12 -3.47 -6.45
N ARG A 146 -27.64 -2.67 -5.49
CA ARG A 146 -28.83 -3.05 -4.71
C ARG A 146 -30.05 -3.24 -5.59
N ALA A 147 -30.33 -2.30 -6.49
CA ALA A 147 -31.44 -2.40 -7.42
C ALA A 147 -31.31 -3.60 -8.39
N ALA A 148 -30.09 -3.98 -8.76
CA ALA A 148 -29.85 -5.20 -9.54
C ALA A 148 -30.11 -6.47 -8.71
N ILE A 149 -29.68 -6.49 -7.44
CA ILE A 149 -29.93 -7.61 -6.52
C ILE A 149 -31.42 -7.76 -6.23
N GLU A 150 -32.16 -6.68 -6.00
CA GLU A 150 -33.62 -6.70 -5.79
C GLU A 150 -34.37 -7.24 -7.02
N ARG A 151 -33.99 -6.78 -8.22
CA ARG A 151 -34.55 -7.32 -9.47
C ARG A 151 -34.31 -8.81 -9.64
N LEU A 152 -33.14 -9.30 -9.20
CA LEU A 152 -32.85 -10.72 -9.20
C LEU A 152 -33.65 -11.43 -8.11
N HIS A 153 -33.72 -10.90 -6.90
CA HIS A 153 -34.48 -11.51 -5.79
C HIS A 153 -35.92 -11.86 -6.18
N ASP A 154 -36.60 -10.98 -6.91
CA ASP A 154 -38.01 -11.17 -7.28
C ASP A 154 -38.22 -12.18 -8.41
N ASP A 155 -37.17 -12.63 -9.09
CA ASP A 155 -37.27 -13.58 -10.18
C ASP A 155 -37.31 -15.04 -9.66
N PRO A 156 -38.41 -15.78 -9.88
CA PRO A 156 -38.53 -17.17 -9.39
C PRO A 156 -37.56 -18.15 -10.07
N THR A 157 -36.92 -17.75 -11.18
CA THR A 157 -36.01 -18.59 -11.97
C THR A 157 -34.52 -18.33 -11.70
N VAL A 158 -34.18 -17.48 -10.72
CA VAL A 158 -32.81 -17.06 -10.40
C VAL A 158 -31.84 -18.23 -10.27
N TYR A 159 -32.24 -19.28 -9.55
CA TYR A 159 -31.38 -20.43 -9.32
C TYR A 159 -30.93 -21.09 -10.63
N GLN A 160 -31.86 -21.22 -11.59
CA GLN A 160 -31.54 -21.78 -12.90
C GLN A 160 -30.72 -20.79 -13.73
N LYS A 161 -31.11 -19.50 -13.76
CA LYS A 161 -30.39 -18.46 -14.48
C LYS A 161 -28.93 -18.38 -14.05
N LEU A 162 -28.66 -18.32 -12.74
CA LEU A 162 -27.31 -18.31 -12.19
C LEU A 162 -26.53 -19.58 -12.54
N ALA A 163 -27.16 -20.75 -12.46
CA ALA A 163 -26.52 -22.01 -12.85
C ALA A 163 -26.14 -22.04 -14.34
N PHE A 164 -26.97 -21.48 -15.23
CA PHE A 164 -26.64 -21.37 -16.66
C PHE A 164 -25.59 -20.29 -16.95
N SER A 165 -25.52 -19.24 -16.13
CA SER A 165 -24.46 -18.24 -16.19
C SER A 165 -23.09 -18.78 -15.79
N ILE A 166 -23.02 -19.88 -15.02
CA ILE A 166 -21.77 -20.59 -14.73
C ILE A 166 -21.37 -21.41 -15.96
N ALA A 167 -20.19 -21.11 -16.52
CA ALA A 167 -19.63 -21.77 -17.69
C ALA A 167 -20.65 -21.90 -18.85
N PRO A 168 -21.10 -20.78 -19.45
CA PRO A 168 -22.12 -20.78 -20.49
C PRO A 168 -21.67 -21.52 -21.77
N GLU A 169 -20.36 -21.68 -21.95
CA GLU A 169 -19.74 -22.37 -23.09
C GLU A 169 -19.92 -23.90 -23.05
N ILE A 170 -20.24 -24.47 -21.87
CA ILE A 170 -20.42 -25.92 -21.71
C ILE A 170 -21.90 -26.27 -21.83
N TYR A 171 -22.25 -27.14 -22.77
CA TYR A 171 -23.61 -27.65 -22.93
C TYR A 171 -23.96 -28.73 -21.89
N GLY A 172 -25.19 -28.72 -21.38
CA GLY A 172 -25.70 -29.73 -20.45
C GLY A 172 -25.18 -29.61 -19.02
N HIS A 173 -25.18 -30.74 -18.30
CA HIS A 173 -24.70 -30.87 -16.91
C HIS A 173 -25.19 -29.78 -15.94
N VAL A 174 -26.49 -29.43 -16.04
CA VAL A 174 -27.09 -28.36 -15.24
C VAL A 174 -26.95 -28.62 -13.74
N ASP A 175 -27.01 -29.88 -13.31
CA ASP A 175 -26.89 -30.24 -11.90
C ASP A 175 -25.46 -30.10 -11.36
N VAL A 176 -24.45 -30.33 -12.21
CA VAL A 176 -23.04 -30.05 -11.86
C VAL A 176 -22.84 -28.54 -11.71
N LYS A 177 -23.38 -27.74 -12.64
CA LYS A 177 -23.31 -26.26 -12.56
C LYS A 177 -24.02 -25.72 -11.33
N LYS A 178 -25.18 -26.28 -10.97
CA LYS A 178 -25.90 -25.97 -9.71
C LYS A 178 -25.07 -26.33 -8.48
N ALA A 179 -24.40 -27.48 -8.48
CA ALA A 179 -23.53 -27.87 -7.37
C ALA A 179 -22.35 -26.90 -7.21
N LEU A 180 -21.74 -26.46 -8.33
CA LEU A 180 -20.71 -25.42 -8.33
C LEU A 180 -21.24 -24.05 -7.85
N LEU A 181 -22.47 -23.69 -8.21
CA LEU A 181 -23.12 -22.47 -7.68
C LEU A 181 -23.22 -22.51 -6.16
N LEU A 182 -23.70 -23.64 -5.60
CA LEU A 182 -23.80 -23.82 -4.15
C LEU A 182 -22.43 -23.83 -3.46
N LEU A 183 -21.39 -24.31 -4.14
CA LEU A 183 -20.01 -24.25 -3.66
C LEU A 183 -19.50 -22.80 -3.55
N LEU A 184 -19.82 -21.94 -4.53
CA LEU A 184 -19.44 -20.52 -4.53
C LEU A 184 -20.20 -19.71 -3.48
N VAL A 185 -21.49 -19.98 -3.31
CA VAL A 185 -22.31 -19.35 -2.25
C VAL A 185 -21.84 -19.80 -0.86
N GLY A 186 -21.40 -21.06 -0.76
CA GLY A 186 -20.96 -21.65 0.50
C GLY A 186 -22.12 -21.86 1.48
N GLY A 187 -21.76 -22.22 2.71
CA GLY A 187 -22.72 -22.39 3.80
C GLY A 187 -22.34 -21.54 5.02
N VAL A 188 -23.30 -21.44 5.96
CA VAL A 188 -23.09 -20.67 7.18
C VAL A 188 -22.32 -21.52 8.20
N THR A 189 -21.16 -21.03 8.62
CA THR A 189 -20.41 -21.64 9.73
C THR A 189 -21.16 -21.40 11.03
N LYS A 190 -21.49 -22.46 11.77
CA LYS A 190 -22.20 -22.37 13.04
C LYS A 190 -21.24 -22.54 14.21
N SER A 191 -21.25 -21.58 15.13
CA SER A 191 -20.56 -21.71 16.42
C SER A 191 -21.56 -22.23 17.44
N MET A 192 -21.24 -23.34 18.09
CA MET A 192 -22.02 -23.84 19.21
C MET A 192 -21.62 -23.07 20.49
N GLY A 193 -22.53 -22.98 21.46
CA GLY A 193 -22.27 -22.33 22.76
C GLY A 193 -21.13 -22.96 23.56
N ASP A 194 -20.73 -24.19 23.20
CA ASP A 194 -19.66 -24.97 23.80
C ASP A 194 -18.27 -24.72 23.17
N GLY A 195 -18.14 -23.65 22.36
CA GLY A 195 -16.88 -23.27 21.72
C GLY A 195 -16.50 -24.08 20.45
N MET A 196 -17.22 -25.16 20.15
CA MET A 196 -17.06 -25.90 18.89
C MET A 196 -17.62 -25.11 17.70
N LYS A 197 -16.89 -25.11 16.58
CA LYS A 197 -17.32 -24.51 15.31
C LYS A 197 -17.54 -25.60 14.26
N ILE A 198 -18.73 -25.64 13.67
CA ILE A 198 -19.07 -26.53 12.56
C ILE A 198 -18.85 -25.75 11.28
N ARG A 199 -17.91 -26.22 10.45
CA ARG A 199 -17.58 -25.63 9.15
C ARG A 199 -18.79 -25.71 8.22
N GLY A 200 -19.19 -24.57 7.66
CA GLY A 200 -20.29 -24.47 6.69
C GLY A 200 -19.87 -24.67 5.23
N ASP A 201 -18.57 -24.67 4.93
CA ASP A 201 -18.09 -24.80 3.55
C ASP A 201 -18.30 -26.21 3.01
N LEU A 202 -18.73 -26.29 1.76
CA LEU A 202 -18.86 -27.55 1.03
C LEU A 202 -17.55 -27.87 0.31
N ASN A 203 -17.22 -29.15 0.17
CA ASN A 203 -16.17 -29.62 -0.73
C ASN A 203 -16.80 -30.63 -1.69
N ILE A 204 -16.65 -30.41 -2.99
CA ILE A 204 -17.24 -31.27 -4.03
C ILE A 204 -16.10 -31.96 -4.78
N CYS A 205 -16.22 -33.27 -4.95
CA CYS A 205 -15.34 -34.07 -5.80
C CYS A 205 -16.16 -34.55 -7.00
N LEU A 206 -15.66 -34.33 -8.21
CA LEU A 206 -16.26 -34.86 -9.44
C LEU A 206 -15.44 -36.08 -9.87
N MET A 207 -16.12 -37.17 -10.19
CA MET A 207 -15.54 -38.40 -10.75
C MET A 207 -16.28 -38.67 -12.07
N GLY A 208 -15.54 -39.04 -13.10
CA GLY A 208 -16.03 -39.29 -14.46
C GLY A 208 -15.72 -40.71 -14.91
#